data_AF-A0AAW1BI00-F1
#
_entry.id   AF-A0AAW1BI00-F1
#
_cell.length_a   1.000
_cell.length_b   1.000
_cell.length_c   1.000
_cell.angle_alpha   90.00
_cell.angle_beta   90.00
_cell.angle_gamma   90.00
#
_symmetry.space_group_name_H-M   'P 1'
#
loop_
_entity.id
_entity.type
_entity.pdbx_description
1 polymer ?
#
loop_
_entity_poly.entity_id
_entity_poly.type
_entity_poly.pdbx_seq_one_letter_code
_entity_poly.pdbx_strand_id
1 'polypeptide(L)'
;MGRTWKHQRRFSMATLKVLGMGKTSLQYQIQEEAEKLVEEFRKSEGKPMNPYLALTLAVSNVICVLVFGYRFSIEDETFHRLLEAMENLFSVDSSLAGIPGACHRLLGKCPGGRTGTAPH
;
A
#
# COMPACT_ATOMS: atom_id res chain seq x y z
N MET A 1 12.83 12.82 19.44
CA MET A 1 11.97 12.37 18.31
C MET A 1 10.92 11.29 18.66
N GLY A 2 10.95 10.62 19.83
CA GLY A 2 10.03 9.50 20.11
C GLY A 2 8.59 9.85 20.54
N ARG A 3 8.34 10.98 21.21
CA ARG A 3 6.98 11.33 21.71
C ARG A 3 6.06 11.80 20.58
N THR A 4 6.54 12.69 19.71
CA THR A 4 5.78 13.20 18.56
C THR A 4 5.37 12.08 17.61
N TRP A 5 6.30 11.18 17.25
CA TRP A 5 6.00 10.00 16.42
C TRP A 5 4.93 9.10 17.05
N LYS A 6 5.05 8.78 18.34
CA LYS A 6 4.04 7.98 19.05
C LYS A 6 2.67 8.65 19.03
N HIS A 7 2.62 9.97 19.18
CA HIS A 7 1.37 10.73 19.16
C HIS A 7 0.74 10.72 17.76
N GLN A 8 1.52 11.05 16.73
CA GLN A 8 1.08 11.02 15.33
C GLN A 8 0.57 9.62 14.94
N ARG A 9 1.33 8.56 15.24
CA ARG A 9 0.91 7.19 14.95
C ARG A 9 -0.41 6.84 15.61
N ARG A 10 -0.58 7.17 16.90
CA ARG A 10 -1.82 6.88 17.64
C ARG A 10 -3.01 7.63 17.05
N PHE A 11 -2.82 8.92 16.74
CA PHE A 11 -3.83 9.74 16.11
C PHE A 11 -4.22 9.18 14.73
N SER A 12 -3.27 8.98 13.82
CA SER A 12 -3.53 8.46 12.48
C SER A 12 -4.23 7.09 12.52
N MET A 13 -3.79 6.17 13.37
CA MET A 13 -4.45 4.85 13.49
C MET A 13 -5.89 4.94 14.02
N ALA A 14 -6.16 5.87 14.94
CA ALA A 14 -7.52 6.11 15.42
C ALA A 14 -8.39 6.70 14.30
N THR A 15 -7.89 7.72 13.60
CA THR A 15 -8.58 8.36 12.48
C THR A 15 -8.89 7.38 11.35
N LEU A 16 -7.93 6.56 10.93
CA LEU A 16 -8.14 5.56 9.87
C LEU A 16 -9.25 4.56 10.23
N LYS A 17 -9.33 4.11 11.48
CA LYS A 17 -10.43 3.22 11.93
C LYS A 17 -11.80 3.91 11.86
N VAL A 18 -11.86 5.20 12.21
CA VAL A 18 -13.09 6.00 12.10
C VAL A 18 -13.52 6.12 10.64
N LEU A 19 -12.58 6.46 9.75
CA LEU A 19 -12.78 6.59 8.30
C LEU A 19 -13.19 5.28 7.61
N GLY A 20 -13.05 4.14 8.28
CA GLY A 20 -13.56 2.86 7.78
C GLY A 20 -12.50 1.83 7.47
N MET A 21 -11.24 2.07 7.87
CA MET A 21 -10.22 1.02 7.86
C MET A 21 -10.65 -0.14 8.75
N GLY A 22 -10.73 -1.34 8.16
CA GLY A 22 -11.24 -2.55 8.81
C GLY A 22 -12.76 -2.71 8.79
N LYS A 23 -13.51 -1.83 8.12
CA LYS A 23 -14.94 -2.00 7.85
C LYS A 23 -15.16 -2.58 6.45
N THR A 24 -16.32 -3.21 6.24
CA THR A 24 -16.75 -3.78 4.95
C THR A 24 -16.79 -2.73 3.83
N SER A 25 -16.98 -1.44 4.16
CA SER A 25 -16.94 -0.36 3.18
C SER A 25 -15.59 -0.25 2.48
N LEU A 26 -14.47 -0.32 3.21
CA LEU A 26 -13.14 -0.29 2.60
C LEU A 26 -12.86 -1.57 1.80
N GLN A 27 -13.33 -2.72 2.29
CA GLN A 27 -13.22 -3.98 1.56
C GLN A 27 -13.90 -3.89 0.18
N TYR A 28 -15.08 -3.28 0.11
CA TYR A 28 -15.78 -3.05 -1.16
C TYR A 28 -14.96 -2.16 -2.11
N GLN A 29 -14.34 -1.09 -1.60
CA GLN A 29 -13.48 -0.24 -2.43
C GLN A 29 -12.25 -1.00 -2.97
N ILE A 30 -11.61 -1.81 -2.13
CA ILE A 30 -10.48 -2.65 -2.54
C ILE A 30 -10.91 -3.65 -3.62
N GLN A 31 -12.06 -4.28 -3.42
CA GLN A 31 -12.59 -5.24 -4.39
C GLN A 31 -12.88 -4.56 -5.73
N GLU A 32 -13.50 -3.38 -5.72
CA GLU A 32 -13.83 -2.67 -6.97
C GLU A 32 -12.57 -2.24 -7.73
N GLU A 33 -11.53 -1.74 -7.06
CA GLU A 33 -10.27 -1.41 -7.72
C GLU A 33 -9.52 -2.67 -8.20
N ALA A 34 -9.66 -3.80 -7.51
CA ALA A 34 -9.12 -5.08 -7.96
C ALA A 34 -9.85 -5.60 -9.23
N GLU A 35 -11.16 -5.46 -9.31
CA GLU A 35 -11.95 -5.80 -10.50
C GLU A 35 -11.54 -4.94 -11.71
N LYS A 36 -11.30 -3.64 -11.49
CA LYS A 36 -10.76 -2.74 -12.53
C LYS A 36 -9.37 -3.15 -13.00
N LEU A 37 -8.49 -3.56 -12.07
CA LEU A 37 -7.16 -4.07 -12.42
C LEU A 37 -7.24 -5.32 -13.30
N VAL A 38 -8.11 -6.26 -12.95
CA VAL A 38 -8.32 -7.48 -13.75
C VAL A 38 -8.76 -7.13 -15.16
N GLU A 39 -9.71 -6.20 -15.30
CA GLU A 39 -10.18 -5.76 -16.62
C GLU A 39 -9.07 -5.03 -17.40
N GLU A 40 -8.27 -4.20 -16.74
CA GLU A 40 -7.13 -3.53 -17.37
C GLU A 40 -6.08 -4.52 -17.88
N PHE A 41 -5.76 -5.54 -17.07
CA PHE A 41 -4.85 -6.60 -17.49
C PHE A 41 -5.43 -7.45 -18.62
N ARG A 42 -6.75 -7.63 -18.69
CA ARG A 42 -7.42 -8.34 -19.80
C ARG A 42 -7.24 -7.60 -21.12
N LYS A 43 -7.23 -6.26 -21.13
CA LYS A 43 -7.00 -5.44 -22.33
C LYS A 43 -5.59 -5.59 -22.91
N SER A 44 -4.63 -6.09 -22.13
CA SER A 44 -3.28 -6.38 -22.65
C SER A 44 -3.27 -7.55 -23.65
N GLU A 45 -4.34 -8.36 -23.73
CA GLU A 45 -4.47 -9.51 -24.64
C GLU A 45 -3.28 -10.49 -24.55
N GLY A 46 -2.70 -10.65 -23.35
CA GLY A 46 -1.54 -11.52 -23.12
C GLY A 46 -0.21 -10.93 -23.58
N LYS A 47 -0.19 -9.66 -24.03
CA LYS A 47 1.05 -8.93 -24.32
C LYS A 47 1.75 -8.56 -23.01
N PRO A 48 3.09 -8.59 -22.96
CA PRO A 48 3.84 -8.08 -21.81
C PRO A 48 3.46 -6.62 -21.54
N MET A 49 3.09 -6.31 -20.30
CA MET A 49 2.83 -4.95 -19.83
C MET A 49 3.57 -4.67 -18.53
N ASN A 50 3.85 -3.40 -18.27
CA ASN A 50 4.34 -2.96 -16.96
C ASN A 50 3.16 -2.74 -16.00
N PRO A 51 3.00 -3.54 -14.93
CA PRO A 51 1.87 -3.40 -14.01
C PRO A 51 2.01 -2.23 -13.02
N TYR A 52 3.20 -1.61 -12.94
CA TYR A 52 3.52 -0.59 -11.94
C TYR A 52 2.51 0.55 -11.91
N LEU A 53 2.19 1.11 -13.08
CA LEU A 53 1.26 2.24 -13.17
C LEU A 53 -0.15 1.84 -12.74
N ALA A 54 -0.66 0.72 -13.23
CA ALA A 54 -1.99 0.23 -12.91
C ALA A 54 -2.14 -0.04 -11.41
N LEU A 55 -1.16 -0.70 -10.79
CA LEU A 55 -1.13 -0.96 -9.35
C LEU A 55 -1.05 0.34 -8.54
N THR A 56 -0.21 1.29 -8.97
CA THR A 56 -0.06 2.58 -8.29
C THR A 56 -1.36 3.37 -8.30
N LEU A 57 -2.07 3.38 -9.44
CA LEU A 57 -3.38 4.01 -9.56
C LEU A 57 -4.42 3.34 -8.65
N ALA A 58 -4.52 2.01 -8.67
CA ALA A 58 -5.48 1.28 -7.84
C ALA A 58 -5.25 1.50 -6.34
N VAL A 59 -4.00 1.43 -5.87
CA VAL A 59 -3.65 1.69 -4.46
C VAL A 59 -3.95 3.15 -4.09
N SER A 60 -3.60 4.09 -4.96
CA SER A 60 -3.87 5.52 -4.75
C SER A 60 -5.37 5.79 -4.64
N ASN A 61 -6.20 5.18 -5.50
CA ASN A 61 -7.65 5.32 -5.45
C ASN A 61 -8.25 4.81 -4.14
N VAL A 62 -7.82 3.65 -3.64
CA VAL A 62 -8.26 3.11 -2.34
C VAL A 62 -7.92 4.07 -1.20
N ILE A 63 -6.70 4.61 -1.20
CA ILE A 63 -6.26 5.58 -0.18
C ILE A 63 -7.08 6.87 -0.29
N CYS A 64 -7.31 7.36 -1.51
CA CYS A 64 -8.08 8.59 -1.73
C CYS A 64 -9.51 8.47 -1.22
N VAL A 65 -10.19 7.35 -1.50
CA VAL A 65 -11.54 7.13 -0.97
C VAL A 65 -11.52 7.06 0.55
N LEU A 66 -10.54 6.38 1.14
CA LEU A 66 -10.44 6.25 2.59
C LEU A 66 -10.19 7.59 3.27
N VAL A 67 -9.31 8.44 2.71
CA VAL A 67 -8.87 9.69 3.35
C VAL A 67 -9.79 10.86 3.03
N PHE A 68 -10.26 10.96 1.78
CA PHE A 68 -11.03 12.11 1.29
C PHE A 68 -12.53 11.83 1.14
N GLY A 69 -12.96 10.56 1.14
CA GLY A 69 -14.37 10.18 1.05
C GLY A 69 -14.94 10.21 -0.37
N TYR A 70 -14.13 10.46 -1.40
CA TYR A 70 -14.53 10.43 -2.81
C TYR A 70 -13.41 9.86 -3.70
N ARG A 71 -13.78 9.41 -4.91
CA ARG A 71 -12.83 8.95 -5.94
C ARG A 71 -12.45 10.10 -6.84
N PHE A 72 -11.17 10.18 -7.17
CA PHE A 72 -10.70 11.08 -8.22
C PHE A 72 -10.91 10.44 -9.60
N SER A 73 -11.32 11.25 -10.57
CA SER A 73 -11.28 10.85 -11.97
C SER A 73 -9.83 10.81 -12.43
N ILE A 74 -9.53 9.95 -13.42
CA ILE A 74 -8.23 9.95 -14.11
C ILE A 74 -7.90 11.34 -14.69
N GLU A 75 -8.92 12.16 -14.99
CA GLU A 75 -8.78 13.51 -15.55
C GLU A 75 -8.66 14.61 -14.48
N ASP A 76 -8.64 14.28 -13.18
CA ASP A 76 -8.62 15.29 -12.13
C ASP A 76 -7.19 15.84 -11.91
N GLU A 77 -7.01 17.15 -12.12
CA GLU A 77 -5.75 17.87 -11.90
C GLU A 77 -5.25 17.78 -10.45
N THR A 78 -6.15 17.73 -9.48
CA THR A 78 -5.80 17.58 -8.05
C THR A 78 -5.22 16.20 -7.78
N PHE A 79 -5.75 15.18 -8.46
CA PHE A 79 -5.25 13.81 -8.38
C PHE A 79 -3.90 13.67 -9.06
N HIS A 80 -3.70 14.30 -10.21
CA HIS A 80 -2.39 14.33 -10.86
C HIS A 80 -1.31 14.94 -9.95
N ARG A 81 -1.61 16.06 -9.27
CA ARG A 81 -0.69 16.65 -8.29
C ARG A 81 -0.43 15.75 -7.09
N LEU A 82 -1.44 15.01 -6.64
CA LEU A 82 -1.28 14.04 -5.56
C LEU A 82 -0.42 12.85 -6.01
N LEU A 83 -0.65 12.32 -7.21
CA LEU A 83 0.15 11.26 -7.81
C LEU A 83 1.60 11.71 -8.01
N GLU A 84 1.82 12.93 -8.51
CA GLU A 84 3.15 13.52 -8.66
C GLU A 84 3.85 13.70 -7.29
N ALA A 85 3.12 14.12 -6.27
CA ALA A 85 3.65 14.20 -4.91
C ALA A 85 3.98 12.81 -4.33
N MET A 86 3.15 11.80 -4.60
CA MET A 86 3.41 10.41 -4.21
C MET A 86 4.60 9.82 -4.96
N GLU A 87 4.70 10.03 -6.27
CA GLU A 87 5.82 9.59 -7.10
C GLU A 87 7.12 10.23 -6.62
N ASN A 88 7.12 11.52 -6.31
CA ASN A 88 8.28 12.19 -5.71
C ASN A 88 8.63 11.61 -4.33
N LEU A 89 7.63 11.27 -3.51
CA LEU A 89 7.81 10.65 -2.19
C LEU A 89 8.34 9.21 -2.27
N PHE A 90 8.03 8.46 -3.32
CA PHE A 90 8.53 7.09 -3.52
C PHE A 90 9.83 7.05 -4.34
N SER A 91 10.09 8.05 -5.18
CA SER A 91 11.36 8.21 -5.91
C SER A 91 12.53 8.47 -4.96
N VAL A 92 12.28 9.08 -3.80
CA VAL A 92 13.30 9.23 -2.75
C VAL A 92 13.68 7.90 -2.06
N ASP A 93 12.92 6.82 -2.24
CA ASP A 93 13.23 5.48 -1.70
C ASP A 93 14.11 4.64 -2.65
N SER A 94 14.13 4.94 -3.96
CA SER A 94 15.07 4.32 -4.91
C SER A 94 16.54 4.62 -4.62
N SER A 95 16.82 5.63 -3.79
CA SER A 95 18.17 5.91 -3.27
C SER A 95 18.57 4.98 -2.11
N LEU A 96 17.63 4.24 -1.52
CA LEU A 96 17.90 3.18 -0.52
C LEU A 96 18.08 1.79 -1.14
N ALA A 97 17.75 1.60 -2.42
CA ALA A 97 18.07 0.39 -3.18
C ALA A 97 19.58 0.20 -3.45
N GLY A 98 20.42 1.17 -3.06
CA GLY A 98 21.88 1.13 -3.19
C GLY A 98 22.63 0.41 -2.07
N ILE A 99 21.97 -0.15 -1.04
CA ILE A 99 22.66 -0.91 0.02
C ILE A 99 22.33 -2.41 -0.09
N PRO A 100 23.14 -3.21 -0.80
CA PRO A 100 23.02 -4.66 -0.75
C PRO A 100 23.40 -5.14 0.66
N GLY A 101 22.41 -5.40 1.52
CA GLY A 101 22.66 -6.00 2.84
C GLY A 101 21.61 -5.80 3.92
N ALA A 102 20.60 -4.95 3.73
CA ALA A 102 19.61 -4.68 4.78
C ALA A 102 18.57 -5.80 4.95
N CYS A 103 18.26 -6.57 3.89
CA CYS A 103 17.21 -7.59 3.93
C CYS A 103 17.60 -8.91 4.64
N HIS A 104 18.89 -9.17 4.90
CA HIS A 104 19.28 -10.38 5.63
C HIS A 104 19.04 -10.28 7.16
N ARG A 105 18.82 -9.07 7.71
CA ARG A 105 18.79 -8.87 9.17
C ARG A 105 17.39 -8.93 9.80
N LEU A 106 16.33 -9.10 9.01
CA LEU A 106 14.94 -9.13 9.50
C LEU A 106 14.30 -10.53 9.52
N LEU A 107 14.92 -11.55 8.92
CA LEU A 107 14.40 -12.94 8.94
C LEU A 107 14.84 -13.77 10.16
N GLY A 108 15.64 -13.20 11.08
CA GLY A 108 16.20 -13.94 12.23
C GLY A 108 15.37 -13.89 13.53
N LYS A 109 14.17 -13.31 13.55
CA LYS A 109 13.43 -13.06 14.80
C LYS A 109 11.92 -13.26 14.66
N CYS A 110 11.53 -14.46 14.26
CA CYS A 110 10.18 -14.97 14.52
C CYS A 110 10.26 -16.09 15.58
N PRO A 111 9.78 -15.87 16.82
CA PRO A 111 9.69 -16.93 17.81
C PRO A 111 8.41 -17.72 17.55
N GLY A 112 8.53 -18.96 17.08
CA GLY A 112 7.39 -19.86 16.96
C GLY A 112 7.57 -20.99 15.94
N GLY A 113 8.31 -22.03 16.33
CA GLY A 113 8.36 -23.29 15.59
C GLY A 113 8.70 -24.42 16.57
N ARG A 114 7.66 -25.15 17.00
CA ARG A 114 7.79 -26.38 17.79
C ARG A 114 8.58 -27.42 16.99
N THR A 115 9.62 -27.98 17.58
CA THR A 115 10.13 -29.30 17.20
C THR A 115 10.24 -30.15 18.45
N GLY A 116 9.33 -31.12 18.57
CA GLY A 116 9.47 -32.18 19.54
C GLY A 116 10.58 -33.14 19.13
N THR A 117 11.34 -33.60 20.10
CA THR A 117 12.05 -34.87 20.09
C THR A 117 12.24 -35.31 21.53
N ALA A 118 11.67 -36.47 21.88
CA ALA A 118 11.97 -37.19 23.12
C ALA A 118 13.34 -37.87 22.99
N PRO A 119 14.01 -38.19 24.11
CA PRO A 119 14.97 -39.28 24.09
C PRO A 119 14.60 -40.39 25.10
N HIS A 120 14.90 -41.61 24.65
CA HIS A 120 15.10 -42.81 25.46
C HIS A 120 16.28 -42.66 26.41
#